data_AF-A0A9E1N3L2-F1
#
_entry.id   AF-A0A9E1N3L2-F1
#
_cell.length_a   1.000
_cell.length_b   1.000
_cell.length_c   1.000
_cell.angle_alpha   90.00
_cell.angle_beta   90.00
_cell.angle_gamma   90.00
#
_symmetry.space_group_name_H-M   'P 1'
#
loop_
_entity.id
_entity.type
_entity.pdbx_description
1 polymer ?
#
loop_
_entity_poly.entity_id
_entity_poly.type
_entity_poly.pdbx_seq_one_letter_code
_entity_poly.pdbx_strand_id
1 'polypeptide(L)' 'MLIFERSESGRINSAQRTAALQPLQEIPKAMLRKQRAQLPEISELQGVRHYT' A
#
# COMPACT_ATOMS: atom_id res chain seq x y z
N MET A 1 16.06 -12.60 -3.54
CA MET A 1 15.64 -11.27 -3.07
C MET A 1 14.23 -11.36 -2.52
N LEU A 2 13.97 -10.72 -1.38
CA LEU A 2 12.65 -10.62 -0.77
C LEU A 2 11.84 -9.49 -1.43
N ILE A 3 10.50 -9.57 -1.38
CA ILE A 3 9.63 -8.54 -1.97
C ILE A 3 9.85 -7.15 -1.35
N PHE A 4 10.22 -7.09 -0.06
CA PHE A 4 10.51 -5.85 0.66
C PHE A 4 11.76 -5.12 0.16
N GLU A 5 12.72 -5.85 -0.42
CA GLU A 5 13.93 -5.26 -0.99
C GLU A 5 13.66 -4.54 -2.31
N ARG A 6 12.50 -4.79 -2.94
CA ARG A 6 12.05 -4.10 -4.17
C ARG A 6 11.15 -2.90 -3.88
N SER A 7 10.86 -2.64 -2.61
CA SER A 7 9.95 -1.59 -2.16
C SER A 7 10.54 -0.19 -2.39
N GLU A 8 9.73 0.74 -2.89
CA GLU A 8 10.09 2.15 -3.05
C GLU A 8 9.06 3.01 -2.32
N SER A 9 9.51 3.85 -1.38
CA SER A 9 8.62 4.70 -0.58
C SER A 9 7.69 5.55 -1.47
N GLY A 10 6.39 5.47 -1.22
CA GLY A 10 5.34 6.16 -1.95
C GLY A 10 4.90 5.49 -3.26
N ARG A 11 5.53 4.38 -3.67
CA ARG A 11 5.15 3.65 -4.88
C ARG A 11 3.86 2.85 -4.65
N ILE A 12 2.99 2.90 -5.64
CA ILE A 12 1.65 2.30 -5.58
C ILE A 12 1.27 1.67 -6.93
N ASN A 13 0.34 0.72 -6.90
CA ASN A 13 -0.39 0.31 -8.09
C ASN A 13 -1.56 1.27 -8.34
N SER A 14 -1.41 2.20 -9.30
CA SER A 14 -2.46 3.16 -9.63
C SER A 14 -3.71 2.50 -10.23
N ALA A 15 -3.58 1.36 -10.92
CA ALA A 15 -4.70 0.67 -11.56
C ALA A 15 -5.72 0.13 -10.54
N GLN A 16 -5.25 -0.24 -9.35
CA GLN A 16 -6.08 -0.78 -8.27
C GLN A 16 -6.34 0.24 -7.15
N ARG A 17 -5.84 1.47 -7.28
CA ARG A 17 -6.04 2.50 -6.27
C ARG A 17 -7.43 3.10 -6.40
N THR A 18 -8.21 3.06 -5.33
CA THR A 18 -9.47 3.78 -5.22
C THR A 18 -9.25 5.30 -5.29
N ALA A 19 -10.13 6.00 -6.00
CA ALA A 19 -10.06 7.45 -6.14
C ALA A 19 -10.36 8.15 -4.80
N ALA A 20 -9.47 9.07 -4.41
CA ALA A 20 -9.49 9.90 -3.21
C ALA A 20 -9.65 9.18 -1.85
N LEU A 21 -8.68 9.38 -0.96
CA LEU A 21 -8.82 9.08 0.46
C LEU A 21 -9.80 10.10 1.06
N GLN A 22 -11.10 9.82 1.02
CA GLN A 22 -12.02 10.54 1.88
C GLN A 22 -11.65 10.23 3.34
N PRO A 23 -11.63 11.24 4.24
CA PRO A 23 -11.39 10.99 5.64
C PRO A 23 -12.45 10.00 6.16
N LEU A 24 -11.98 8.89 6.73
CA LEU A 24 -12.83 7.81 7.23
C LEU A 24 -13.61 8.30 8.45
N GLN A 25 -14.88 8.63 8.25
CA GLN A 25 -15.77 9.16 9.29
C GLN A 25 -16.53 8.06 10.04
N GLU A 26 -16.58 6.84 9.50
CA GLU A 26 -17.37 5.72 10.02
C GLU A 26 -16.69 5.00 11.20
N ILE A 27 -15.39 5.17 11.40
CA ILE A 27 -14.63 4.54 12.48
C ILE A 27 -14.27 5.60 13.54
N PRO A 28 -14.58 5.38 14.83
CA PRO A 28 -14.16 6.29 15.90
C PRO A 28 -12.65 6.53 15.89
N LYS A 29 -12.20 7.78 16.06
CA LYS A 29 -10.77 8.16 16.01
C LYS A 29 -9.89 7.33 16.94
N ALA A 30 -10.41 6.93 18.10
CA ALA A 30 -9.69 6.10 19.07
C ALA A 30 -9.37 4.69 18.55
N MET A 31 -10.11 4.20 17.55
CA MET A 31 -9.96 2.88 16.94
C MET A 31 -9.13 2.90 15.64
N LEU A 32 -8.76 4.08 15.13
CA LEU A 32 -7.93 4.20 13.93
C LEU A 32 -6.48 3.78 14.20
N ARG A 33 -5.83 3.21 13.18
CA ARG A 33 -4.40 2.89 13.23
C ARG A 33 -3.58 4.17 13.37
N LYS A 34 -2.67 4.21 14.35
CA LYS A 34 -1.75 5.32 14.57
C LYS A 34 -0.50 5.26 13.69
N GLN A 35 -0.16 4.06 13.21
CA GLN A 35 0.98 3.80 12.35
C GLN A 35 0.51 3.00 11.12
N ARG A 36 1.13 3.27 9.97
CA ARG A 36 0.84 2.52 8.73
C ARG A 36 1.37 1.09 8.85
N ALA A 37 0.70 0.16 8.18
CA ALA A 37 1.20 -1.20 8.05
C ALA A 37 2.45 -1.20 7.15
N GLN A 38 3.45 -2.01 7.49
CA GLN A 38 4.68 -2.15 6.71
C GLN A 38 4.44 -3.12 5.54
N LEU A 39 3.80 -2.60 4.48
CA LEU A 39 3.56 -3.33 3.24
C LEU A 39 4.61 -2.91 2.19
N PRO A 40 5.02 -3.82 1.28
CA PRO A 40 5.91 -3.44 0.18
C PRO A 40 5.19 -2.47 -0.77
N GLU A 41 5.85 -1.36 -1.06
CA GLU A 41 5.39 -0.29 -1.94
C GLU A 41 5.96 -0.54 -3.34
N ILE A 42 5.22 -1.27 -4.17
CA ILE A 42 5.64 -1.74 -5.51
C ILE A 42 4.56 -1.52 -6.58
N SER A 43 4.97 -1.53 -7.84
CA SER A 43 4.04 -1.57 -8.98
C SER A 43 3.55 -2.99 -9.25
N GLU A 44 2.46 -3.12 -10.00
CA GLU A 44 1.93 -4.42 -10.41
C GLU A 44 2.97 -5.28 -11.15
N LEU A 45 3.69 -4.67 -12.09
CA LEU A 45 4.74 -5.35 -12.87
C LEU A 45 5.89 -5.86 -11.98
N GLN A 46 6.23 -5.14 -10.91
CA GLN A 46 7.24 -5.60 -9.94
C GLN A 46 6.74 -6.80 -9.14
N GLY A 47 5.46 -6.81 -8.77
CA GLY A 47 4.81 -7.93 -8.09
C GLY A 47 4.78 -9.18 -8.97
N VAL A 48 4.32 -9.05 -10.22
CA VAL A 48 4.30 -10.16 -11.19
C VAL A 48 5.71 -10.75 -11.36
N ARG A 49 6.70 -9.91 -11.72
CA ARG A 49 8.13 -10.32 -11.86
C ARG A 49 8.79 -10.86 -10.58
N HIS A 50 8.15 -10.77 -9.43
CA HIS A 50 8.68 -11.33 -8.19
C HIS A 50 8.19 -12.77 -7.98
N TYR A 51 6.98 -13.10 -8.42
CA TYR A 51 6.33 -14.39 -8.17
C TYR A 51 6.24 -15.30 -9.40
N THR A 52 6.47 -14.78 -10.61
CA THR A 52 6.55 -15.52 -11.87
C THR A 52 7.95 -15.45 -12.45
#